data_AF-A0A7M3A8V4-F1
#
_entry.id   AF-A0A7M3A8V4-F1
#
_cell.length_a   1.000
_cell.length_b   1.000
_cell.length_c   1.000
_cell.angle_alpha   90.00
_cell.angle_beta   90.00
_cell.angle_gamma   90.00
#
_symmetry.space_group_name_H-M   'P 1'
#
loop_
_entity.id
_entity.type
_entity.pdbx_description
1 polymer ?
#
loop_
_entity_poly.entity_id
_entity_poly.type
_entity_poly.pdbx_seq_one_letter_code
_entity_poly.pdbx_strand_id
1 'polypeptide(L)'
;MEIVTLVQISLNRIGTASGVGSGFMPTKSRMVYAETKDAEIQTLRDVVIKAAEENGEMGALDNLSHRPSYGSADIVFDIQGGNVSYSQAYANCEAFPALKSGDRYFRLDEVKTTTRHL
;
A
#
# COMPACT_ATOMS: atom_id res chain seq x y z
N MET A 1 1.81 -9.34 23.32
CA MET A 1 1.68 -9.73 21.91
C MET A 1 0.22 -9.54 21.54
N GLU A 2 -0.06 -8.98 20.37
CA GLU A 2 -1.41 -8.62 19.95
C GLU A 2 -1.60 -8.94 18.47
N ILE A 3 -2.82 -9.26 18.06
CA ILE A 3 -3.17 -9.44 16.65
C ILE A 3 -3.57 -8.07 16.09
N VAL A 4 -2.95 -7.68 14.98
CA VAL A 4 -3.17 -6.43 14.26
C VAL A 4 -3.42 -6.70 12.79
N THR A 5 -3.96 -5.73 12.06
CA THR A 5 -3.94 -5.74 10.60
C THR A 5 -2.68 -5.00 10.15
N LEU A 6 -1.78 -5.70 9.46
CA LEU A 6 -0.58 -5.11 8.88
C LEU A 6 -0.79 -4.98 7.37
N VAL A 7 -0.38 -3.85 6.80
CA VAL A 7 -0.30 -3.66 5.36
C VAL A 7 1.15 -3.65 4.91
N GLN A 8 1.47 -4.46 3.91
CA GLN A 8 2.69 -4.33 3.12
C GLN A 8 2.41 -3.41 1.93
N ILE A 9 3.20 -2.35 1.81
CA ILE A 9 3.04 -1.33 0.76
C ILE A 9 4.30 -1.31 -0.09
N SER A 10 4.14 -1.59 -1.38
CA SER A 10 5.19 -1.36 -2.38
C SER A 10 4.94 -0.01 -3.05
N LEU A 11 5.63 1.03 -2.58
CA LEU A 11 5.66 2.34 -3.21
C LEU A 11 6.63 2.27 -4.39
N ASN A 12 6.14 2.41 -5.62
CA ASN A 12 6.94 2.09 -6.80
C ASN A 12 7.64 3.30 -7.42
N ARG A 13 7.07 4.49 -7.23
CA ARG A 13 7.46 5.70 -7.97
C ARG A 13 7.30 6.98 -7.13
N ILE A 14 7.85 6.98 -5.91
CA ILE A 14 7.95 8.18 -5.07
C ILE A 14 8.66 9.28 -5.86
N GLY A 15 8.11 10.50 -5.84
CA GLY A 15 8.59 11.67 -6.58
C GLY A 15 7.87 11.91 -7.90
N THR A 16 6.82 11.13 -8.21
CA THR A 16 6.02 11.27 -9.45
C THR A 16 4.63 11.84 -9.22
N ALA A 17 4.29 12.21 -7.98
CA ALA A 17 3.03 12.88 -7.70
C ALA A 17 3.01 14.29 -8.32
N SER A 18 1.84 14.70 -8.80
CA SER A 18 1.62 15.99 -9.46
C SER A 18 1.88 17.14 -8.49
N GLY A 19 2.60 18.19 -8.87
CA GLY A 19 2.69 19.42 -8.07
C GLY A 19 4.09 19.98 -7.84
N VAL A 20 5.15 19.23 -8.17
CA VAL A 20 6.53 19.75 -8.13
C VAL A 20 6.97 20.08 -9.56
N GLY A 21 7.25 21.36 -9.82
CA GLY A 21 7.47 21.91 -11.15
C GLY A 21 8.55 21.17 -11.96
N SER A 22 8.20 20.87 -13.22
CA SER A 22 9.04 20.69 -14.43
C SER A 22 10.54 20.40 -14.24
N GLY A 23 10.90 19.42 -13.41
CA GLY A 23 12.25 18.92 -13.24
C GLY A 23 12.20 17.40 -13.17
N PHE A 24 13.05 16.72 -13.94
CA PHE A 24 13.21 15.27 -13.85
C PHE A 24 13.71 14.92 -12.44
N MET A 25 12.80 14.50 -11.56
CA MET A 25 13.16 14.03 -10.23
C MET A 25 13.49 12.53 -10.31
N PRO A 26 14.57 12.07 -9.64
CA PRO A 26 14.84 10.65 -9.55
C PRO A 26 13.71 9.97 -8.78
N THR A 27 13.04 9.02 -9.45
CA THR A 27 11.99 8.22 -8.83
C THR A 27 12.60 7.18 -7.90
N LYS A 28 11.91 6.88 -6.80
CA LYS A 28 12.36 5.87 -5.83
C LYS A 28 11.27 4.84 -5.58
N SER A 29 11.69 3.59 -5.43
CA SER A 29 10.83 2.52 -4.94
C SER A 29 11.20 2.16 -3.50
N ARG A 30 10.19 1.84 -2.69
CA ARG A 30 10.33 1.45 -1.28
C ARG A 30 9.24 0.45 -0.90
N MET A 31 9.62 -0.54 -0.10
CA MET A 31 8.67 -1.41 0.59
C MET A 31 8.54 -0.94 2.04
N VAL A 32 7.32 -0.75 2.50
CA VAL A 32 6.99 -0.24 3.84
C VAL A 32 5.95 -1.15 4.47
N TYR A 33 6.02 -1.31 5.79
CA TYR A 33 4.99 -1.97 6.58
C TYR A 33 4.35 -0.95 7.52
N ALA A 34 3.02 -0.97 7.61
CA ALA A 34 2.28 -0.11 8.51
C ALA A 34 1.09 -0.85 9.13
N GLU A 35 0.78 -0.54 10.38
CA GLU A 35 -0.47 -0.98 10.99
C GLU A 35 -1.63 -0.19 10.41
N THR A 36 -2.74 -0.88 10.15
CA THR A 36 -3.99 -0.28 9.68
C THR A 36 -5.15 -0.77 10.53
N LYS A 37 -6.23 0.02 10.57
CA LYS A 37 -7.46 -0.36 11.27
C LYS A 37 -8.15 -1.54 10.57
N ASP A 38 -8.20 -1.50 9.24
CA ASP A 38 -8.89 -2.47 8.40
C ASP A 38 -8.27 -2.48 6.98
N ALA A 39 -8.77 -3.40 6.14
CA ALA A 39 -8.36 -3.57 4.75
C ALA A 39 -9.23 -2.78 3.76
N GLU A 40 -9.99 -1.79 4.24
CA GLU A 40 -10.86 -0.99 3.37
C GLU A 40 -10.05 -0.07 2.47
N ILE A 41 -10.53 0.13 1.24
CA ILE A 41 -9.81 0.89 0.20
C ILE A 41 -9.43 2.29 0.68
N GLN A 42 -10.34 2.99 1.35
CA GLN A 42 -10.10 4.35 1.82
C GLN A 42 -9.04 4.38 2.95
N THR A 43 -9.12 3.44 3.90
CA THR A 43 -8.13 3.33 4.98
C THR A 43 -6.73 3.06 4.41
N LEU A 44 -6.62 2.11 3.46
CA LEU A 44 -5.35 1.78 2.83
C LEU A 44 -4.79 2.92 1.99
N ARG A 45 -5.65 3.69 1.32
CA ARG A 45 -5.27 4.90 0.58
C ARG A 45 -4.59 5.90 1.52
N ASP A 46 -5.19 6.17 2.67
CA ASP A 46 -4.66 7.14 3.63
C ASP A 46 -3.31 6.69 4.20
N VAL A 47 -3.15 5.39 4.45
CA VAL A 47 -1.87 4.80 4.87
C VAL A 47 -0.80 4.91 3.77
N VAL A 48 -1.17 4.69 2.49
CA VAL A 48 -0.24 4.86 1.35
C VAL A 48 0.23 6.31 1.22
N ILE A 49 -0.68 7.28 1.33
CA ILE A 49 -0.35 8.71 1.27
C ILE A 49 0.66 9.05 2.37
N LYS A 50 0.35 8.68 3.62
CA LYS A 50 1.24 8.91 4.75
C LYS A 50 2.61 8.25 4.55
N ALA A 51 2.65 6.98 4.11
CA ALA A 51 3.90 6.28 3.86
C ALA A 51 4.73 6.94 2.75
N ALA A 52 4.08 7.46 1.70
CA ALA A 52 4.75 8.17 0.63
C ALA A 52 5.38 9.49 1.11
N GLU A 53 4.63 10.30 1.86
CA GLU A 53 5.10 11.56 2.45
C GLU A 53 6.30 11.35 3.38
N GLU A 54 6.22 10.36 4.29
CA GLU A 54 7.31 9.98 5.19
C GLU A 54 8.57 9.51 4.46
N ASN A 55 8.41 9.02 3.22
CA ASN A 55 9.51 8.57 2.36
C ASN A 55 9.94 9.62 1.31
N GLY A 56 9.45 10.86 1.43
CA GLY A 56 9.91 12.01 0.65
C GLY A 56 9.13 12.28 -0.63
N GLU A 57 7.89 11.80 -0.75
CA GLU A 57 6.98 12.34 -1.76
C GLU A 57 6.68 13.80 -1.44
N MET A 58 6.82 14.68 -2.43
CA MET A 58 6.62 16.12 -2.28
C MET A 58 5.44 16.65 -3.13
N GLY A 59 4.90 15.82 -4.02
CA GLY A 59 3.74 16.17 -4.84
C GLY A 59 2.41 15.84 -4.15
N ALA A 60 1.32 16.40 -4.67
CA ALA A 60 -0.03 16.14 -4.19
C ALA A 60 -0.51 14.76 -4.65
N LEU A 61 -0.96 13.95 -3.68
CA LEU A 61 -1.56 12.64 -3.89
C LEU A 61 -3.09 12.69 -3.91
N ASP A 62 -3.70 13.88 -4.08
CA ASP A 62 -5.15 14.08 -4.10
C ASP A 62 -5.87 13.18 -5.12
N ASN A 63 -5.21 12.92 -6.26
CA ASN A 63 -5.73 12.09 -7.35
C ASN A 63 -5.30 10.61 -7.25
N LEU A 64 -4.66 10.20 -6.15
CA LEU A 64 -4.37 8.80 -5.89
C LEU A 64 -5.69 8.05 -5.74
N SER A 65 -5.95 7.06 -6.59
CA SER A 65 -7.22 6.35 -6.66
C SER A 65 -6.98 4.85 -6.78
N HIS A 66 -7.95 4.07 -6.29
CA HIS A 66 -7.92 2.63 -6.44
C HIS A 66 -8.15 2.25 -7.91
N ARG A 67 -7.27 1.40 -8.44
CA ARG A 67 -7.39 0.79 -9.75
C ARG A 67 -7.80 -0.67 -9.57
N PRO A 68 -8.96 -1.11 -10.09
CA PRO A 68 -9.31 -2.52 -10.10
C PRO A 68 -8.20 -3.34 -10.77
N SER A 69 -7.66 -4.31 -10.04
CA SER A 69 -6.70 -5.28 -10.57
C SER A 69 -7.42 -6.61 -10.77
N TYR A 70 -7.56 -7.04 -12.03
CA TYR A 70 -8.18 -8.33 -12.33
C TYR A 70 -7.17 -9.45 -12.07
N GLY A 71 -7.46 -10.31 -11.09
CA GLY A 71 -6.70 -11.54 -10.84
C GLY A 71 -5.62 -11.47 -9.75
N SER A 72 -5.45 -10.35 -9.07
CA SER A 72 -4.62 -10.24 -7.85
C SER A 72 -5.49 -9.89 -6.64
N ALA A 73 -5.17 -10.45 -5.47
CA ALA A 73 -5.73 -9.99 -4.20
C ALA A 73 -5.20 -8.61 -3.78
N ASP A 74 -4.12 -8.15 -4.44
CA ASP A 74 -3.48 -6.88 -4.17
C ASP A 74 -4.38 -5.70 -4.51
N ILE A 75 -4.42 -4.73 -3.59
CA ILE A 75 -5.09 -3.45 -3.76
C ILE A 75 -4.10 -2.49 -4.41
N VAL A 76 -4.43 -2.01 -5.59
CA VAL A 76 -3.55 -1.17 -6.41
C VAL A 76 -4.02 0.27 -6.36
N PHE A 77 -3.12 1.18 -6.01
CA PHE A 77 -3.36 2.61 -6.06
C PHE A 77 -2.52 3.24 -7.17
N ASP A 78 -3.16 4.13 -7.93
CA ASP A 78 -2.51 4.82 -9.03
C ASP A 78 -2.91 6.29 -9.09
N ILE A 79 -2.03 7.13 -9.60
CA ILE A 79 -2.29 8.55 -9.83
C ILE A 79 -2.56 8.71 -11.32
N GLN A 80 -3.80 9.02 -11.67
CA GLN A 80 -4.16 9.37 -13.04
C GLN A 80 -3.84 10.85 -13.27
N GLY A 81 -2.65 11.13 -13.80
CA GLY A 81 -2.33 12.44 -14.37
C GLY A 81 -2.95 12.54 -15.77
N GLY A 82 -3.51 13.70 -16.13
CA GLY A 82 -3.97 13.93 -17.50
C GLY A 82 -2.83 13.69 -18.50
N ASN A 83 -3.04 12.81 -19.48
CA ASN A 83 -2.10 12.41 -20.53
C ASN A 83 -0.77 11.75 -20.08
N VAL A 84 -0.64 11.32 -18.82
CA VAL A 84 0.54 10.60 -18.33
C VAL A 84 0.18 9.16 -18.04
N SER A 85 0.78 8.24 -18.79
CA SER A 85 0.69 6.81 -18.54
C SER A 85 2.00 6.31 -17.95
N TYR A 86 1.93 5.75 -16.74
CA TYR A 86 3.06 5.07 -16.11
C TYR A 86 2.98 3.57 -16.42
N SER A 87 4.14 2.94 -16.68
CA SER A 87 4.22 1.49 -16.88
C SER A 87 3.96 0.68 -15.60
N GLN A 88 3.99 1.34 -14.43
CA GLN A 88 3.79 0.74 -13.12
C GLN A 88 2.86 1.62 -12.28
N ALA A 89 1.97 0.95 -11.52
CA ALA A 89 1.09 1.63 -10.57
C ALA A 89 1.89 2.38 -9.50
N TYR A 90 1.30 3.44 -8.92
CA TYR A 90 1.94 4.19 -7.85
C TYR A 90 2.28 3.32 -6.64
N ALA A 91 1.31 2.53 -6.16
CA ALA A 91 1.49 1.63 -5.04
C ALA A 91 0.71 0.31 -5.19
N ASN A 92 1.28 -0.78 -4.70
CA ASN A 92 0.59 -2.06 -4.51
C ASN A 92 0.53 -2.38 -3.02
N CYS A 93 -0.62 -2.82 -2.53
CA CYS A 93 -0.87 -3.07 -1.11
C CYS A 93 -1.42 -4.47 -0.88
N GLU A 94 -0.92 -5.12 0.16
CA GLU A 94 -1.47 -6.37 0.69
C GLU A 94 -1.73 -6.17 2.19
N ALA A 95 -2.99 -6.21 2.61
CA ALA A 95 -3.38 -6.16 4.01
C ALA A 95 -3.63 -7.58 4.52
N PHE A 96 -3.03 -7.93 5.65
CA PHE A 96 -3.13 -9.26 6.24
C PHE A 96 -3.10 -9.21 7.78
N PRO A 97 -3.72 -10.19 8.46
CA PRO A 97 -3.59 -10.31 9.91
C PRO A 97 -2.15 -10.65 10.29
N ALA A 98 -1.64 -10.02 11.33
CA ALA A 98 -0.29 -10.24 11.84
C ALA A 98 -0.26 -10.26 13.38
N LEU A 99 0.67 -11.04 13.95
CA LEU A 99 0.98 -10.99 15.38
C LEU A 99 2.13 -10.00 15.62
N LYS A 100 1.91 -9.02 16.49
CA LYS A 100 2.92 -8.04 16.92
C LYS A 100 3.60 -8.47 18.22
N SER A 101 4.92 -8.38 18.25
CA SER A 101 5.76 -8.67 19.43
C SER A 101 6.93 -7.70 19.51
N GLY A 102 6.71 -6.58 20.21
CA GLY A 102 7.62 -5.43 20.18
C GLY A 102 7.64 -4.84 18.76
N ASP A 103 8.82 -4.65 18.20
CA ASP A 103 9.03 -4.10 16.85
C ASP A 103 9.04 -5.18 15.75
N ARG A 104 8.52 -6.37 16.05
CA ARG A 104 8.47 -7.51 15.12
C ARG A 104 7.04 -7.88 14.80
N TYR A 105 6.80 -8.18 13.53
CA TYR A 105 5.53 -8.68 13.04
C TYR A 105 5.70 -10.09 12.48
N PHE A 106 4.67 -10.92 12.66
CA PHE A 106 4.58 -12.26 12.09
C PHE A 106 3.27 -12.35 11.31
N ARG A 107 3.34 -12.60 10.01
CA ARG A 107 2.16 -12.83 9.17
C ARG A 107 1.39 -14.04 9.69
N LEU A 108 0.07 -13.92 9.77
CA LEU A 108 -0.82 -15.01 10.17
C LEU A 108 -1.53 -15.55 8.94
N ASP A 109 -1.43 -16.86 8.76
CA ASP A 109 -2.20 -17.58 7.74
C ASP A 109 -3.34 -18.33 8.43
N GLU A 110 -4.55 -18.19 7.90
CA GLU A 110 -5.71 -18.93 8.39
C GLU A 110 -5.61 -20.39 7.99
N VAL A 111 -5.68 -21.30 8.97
CA VAL A 111 -5.67 -22.75 8.75
C VAL A 111 -7.04 -23.31 9.12
N LYS A 112 -7.73 -23.92 8.15
CA LYS A 112 -8.99 -24.62 8.40
C LYS A 112 -8.72 -25.91 9.17
N THR A 113 -9.16 -25.98 10.43
CA THR A 113 -9.17 -27.23 11.18
C THR A 113 -10.36 -28.07 10.74
N THR A 114 -10.13 -29.21 10.09
CA THR A 114 -11.21 -30.12 9.74
C THR A 114 -11.68 -30.84 11.01
N THR A 115 -12.69 -30.33 11.69
CA THR A 115 -13.37 -31.09 12.75
C THR A 115 -14.25 -32.14 12.09
N ARG A 116 -13.69 -33.31 11.80
CA ARG A 116 -14.51 -34.49 11.54
C ARG A 116 -15.13 -34.91 12.85
N HIS A 117 -16.36 -34.47 13.11
CA HIS A 117 -17.24 -35.20 14.01
C HIS A 117 -17.62 -36.50 13.29
N LEU A 118 -17.07 -37.62 13.78
CA LEU A 118 -17.59 -38.96 13.52
C LEU A 118 -18.87 -39.17 14.33
#